data_AF-A0A1K1RGF1-F1
#
_entry.id   AF-A0A1K1RGF1-F1
#
_cell.length_a   1.000
_cell.length_b   1.000
_cell.length_c   1.000
_cell.angle_alpha   90.00
_cell.angle_beta   90.00
_cell.angle_gamma   90.00
#
_symmetry.space_group_name_H-M   'P 1'
#
loop_
_entity.id
_entity.type
_entity.pdbx_description
1 polymer ?
#
loop_
_entity_poly.entity_id
_entity_poly.type
_entity_poly.pdbx_seq_one_letter_code
_entity_poly.pdbx_strand_id
1 'polypeptide(L)' 'MSIAKHVHSLQKHLAQFGLYPVPEDAENETSAVFRICFLNKYEIERWRELRSEEEGGRQQKDKDQS' A
#
# COMPACT_ATOMS: atom_id res chain seq x y z
N MET A 1 -15.10 14.39 14.11
CA MET A 1 -14.32 13.18 13.74
C MET A 1 -14.58 12.91 12.26
N SER A 2 -13.55 12.71 11.44
CA SER A 2 -13.73 12.56 9.98
C SER A 2 -13.62 11.10 9.54
N ILE A 3 -14.41 10.74 8.53
CA ILE A 3 -14.44 9.43 7.86
C ILE A 3 -13.04 8.98 7.43
N ALA A 4 -12.18 9.93 7.06
CA ALA A 4 -10.77 9.67 6.69
C ALA A 4 -9.98 8.92 7.79
N LYS A 5 -10.22 9.21 9.07
CA LYS A 5 -9.56 8.50 10.18
C LYS A 5 -9.98 7.03 10.26
N HIS A 6 -11.26 6.75 9.97
CA HIS A 6 -11.78 5.39 9.98
C HIS A 6 -11.26 4.57 8.79
N VAL A 7 -11.19 5.18 7.61
CA VAL A 7 -10.61 4.56 6.40
C VAL A 7 -9.14 4.19 6.64
N HIS A 8 -8.36 5.10 7.23
CA HIS A 8 -6.96 4.84 7.52
C HIS A 8 -6.76 3.71 8.55
N SER A 9 -7.58 3.69 9.61
CA SER A 9 -7.55 2.60 10.60
C SER A 9 -7.91 1.25 9.98
N LEU A 10 -8.88 1.23 9.07
CA LEU A 10 -9.29 0.02 8.36
C LEU A 10 -8.18 -0.48 7.43
N GLN A 11 -7.55 0.40 6.66
CA GLN A 11 -6.41 0.06 5.80
C GLN A 11 -5.27 -0.56 6.60
N LYS A 12 -4.93 0.01 7.76
CA LYS A 12 -3.88 -0.52 8.64
C LYS A 12 -4.22 -1.91 9.16
N HIS A 13 -5.48 -2.15 9.52
CA HIS A 13 -5.93 -3.45 10.00
C HIS A 13 -5.90 -4.51 8.89
N LEU A 14 -6.40 -4.18 7.70
CA LEU A 14 -6.41 -5.08 6.55
C LEU A 14 -4.99 -5.43 6.06
N ALA A 15 -4.05 -4.48 6.14
CA ALA A 15 -2.66 -4.71 5.78
C ALA A 15 -1.98 -5.79 6.64
N GLN A 16 -2.40 -5.99 7.90
CA GLN A 16 -1.88 -7.08 8.76
C GLN A 16 -2.21 -8.47 8.21
N PHE A 17 -3.26 -8.57 7.40
CA PHE A 17 -3.67 -9.80 6.72
C PHE A 17 -3.16 -9.86 5.27
N GLY A 18 -2.27 -8.95 4.86
CA GLY A 18 -1.75 -8.88 3.50
C GLY A 18 -2.72 -8.29 2.47
N LEU A 19 -3.81 -7.67 2.93
CA LEU A 19 -4.82 -7.04 2.08
C LEU A 19 -4.47 -5.56 1.90
N TYR A 20 -3.99 -5.20 0.71
CA TYR A 20 -3.65 -3.82 0.35
C TYR A 20 -4.73 -3.23 -0.56
N PRO A 21 -5.05 -1.93 -0.40
CA PRO A 21 -5.95 -1.25 -1.31
C PRO A 21 -5.34 -1.21 -2.72
N VAL A 22 -6.15 -1.56 -3.72
CA VAL A 22 -5.78 -1.45 -5.14
C VAL A 22 -5.88 0.03 -5.55
N PRO A 23 -4.89 0.60 -6.26
CA PRO A 23 -5.01 1.94 -6.82
C PRO A 23 -6.24 1.99 -7.73
N GLU A 24 -7.13 2.96 -7.51
CA GLU A 24 -8.30 3.16 -8.37
C GLU A 24 -7.82 3.59 -9.76
N ASP A 25 -7.95 2.71 -10.75
CA ASP A 25 -7.93 3.12 -12.16
C ASP A 25 -9.07 4.12 -12.36
N ALA A 26 -8.72 5.35 -12.72
CA ALA A 26 -9.55 6.55 -12.65
C ALA A 26 -10.79 6.59 -13.58
N GLU A 27 -11.29 5.45 -14.06
CA GLU A 27 -12.34 5.44 -15.09
C GLU A 27 -13.55 4.52 -14.83
N ASN A 28 -13.62 3.73 -13.75
CA ASN A 28 -14.80 2.89 -13.51
C ASN A 28 -15.27 2.92 -12.05
N GLU A 29 -16.27 3.76 -11.76
CA GLU A 29 -17.09 3.77 -10.53
C GLU A 29 -18.00 2.53 -10.41
N THR A 30 -17.52 1.34 -10.78
CA THR A 30 -18.27 0.09 -10.67
C THR A 30 -17.45 -0.97 -9.95
N SER A 31 -17.77 -1.16 -8.66
CA SER A 31 -17.26 -2.23 -7.78
C SER A 31 -15.75 -2.28 -7.62
N ALA A 32 -15.25 -1.93 -6.43
CA ALA A 32 -13.85 -2.11 -6.08
C ALA A 32 -13.43 -3.58 -6.26
N VAL A 33 -12.78 -3.88 -7.38
CA VAL A 33 -12.23 -5.20 -7.68
C VAL A 33 -10.92 -5.33 -6.92
N PHE A 34 -10.94 -6.00 -5.78
CA PHE A 34 -9.72 -6.35 -5.06
C PHE A 34 -9.05 -7.53 -5.77
N ARG A 35 -7.96 -7.25 -6.49
CA ARG A 35 -7.15 -8.30 -7.11
C ARG A 35 -6.20 -8.88 -6.06
N ILE A 36 -6.49 -10.10 -5.62
CA ILE A 36 -5.63 -10.84 -4.67
C ILE A 36 -4.55 -11.58 -5.47
N CYS A 37 -3.28 -11.24 -5.24
CA CYS A 37 -2.14 -11.94 -5.81
C CYS A 37 -1.60 -12.95 -4.80
N PHE A 38 -1.60 -14.23 -5.13
CA PHE A 38 -0.93 -15.26 -4.34
C PHE A 38 0.54 -15.31 -4.75
N LEU A 39 1.42 -14.83 -3.88
CA LEU A 39 2.87 -14.91 -4.07
C LEU A 39 3.41 -16.19 -3.46
N ASN A 40 4.27 -16.89 -4.19
CA ASN A 40 5.05 -17.98 -3.66
C ASN A 40 6.16 -17.46 -2.71
N LYS A 41 6.85 -18.39 -2.03
CA LYS A 41 7.87 -18.05 -1.02
C LYS A 41 9.01 -17.15 -1.55
N TYR A 42 9.40 -17.30 -2.82
CA TYR A 42 10.46 -16.48 -3.41
C TYR A 42 9.94 -15.11 -3.86
N GLU A 43 8.71 -15.07 -4.34
CA GLU A 43 8.04 -13.84 -4.77
C GLU A 43 7.77 -12.91 -3.59
N ILE A 44 7.38 -13.45 -2.43
CA ILE A 44 7.15 -12.65 -1.22
C ILE A 44 8.46 -12.10 -0.64
N GLU A 45 9.57 -12.84 -0.73
CA GLU A 45 10.90 -12.36 -0.31
C GLU A 45 11.33 -11.17 -1.17
N ARG A 46 11.27 -11.33 -2.50
CA ARG A 46 11.62 -10.26 -3.45
C ARG A 46 10.72 -9.03 -3.31
N TRP A 47 9.43 -9.22 -3.03
CA TRP A 47 8.51 -8.13 -2.78
C TRP A 47 8.84 -7.34 -1.50
N ARG A 48 9.30 -8.03 -0.44
CA ARG A 48 9.73 -7.38 0.82
C ARG A 48 11.01 -6.56 0.64
N GLU A 49 11.95 -7.04 -0.18
CA GLU A 49 13.19 -6.34 -0.49
C GLU A 49 12.92 -5.01 -1.18
N LEU A 50 12.10 -5.02 -2.25
CA LEU A 50 11.72 -3.81 -2.99
C LEU A 50 11.04 -2.75 -2.11
N ARG A 51 10.17 -3.18 -1.18
CA ARG A 51 9.52 -2.27 -0.22
C ARG A 51 10.48 -1.66 0.79
N SER A 52 11.49 -2.41 1.21
CA SER A 52 12.51 -1.92 2.13
C SER A 52 13.37 -0.82 1.48
N GLU A 53 13.62 -0.95 0.18
CA GLU A 53 14.33 0.07 -0.62
C GLU A 53 13.47 1.34 -0.83
N GLU A 54 12.16 1.19 -1.10
CA GLU A 54 11.23 2.31 -1.26
C GLU A 54 11.00 3.11 0.05
N GLU A 55 10.97 2.43 1.20
CA GLU A 55 10.82 3.07 2.51
C GLU A 55 12.11 3.80 2.95
N GLY A 56 13.28 3.31 2.54
CA GLY A 56 14.57 3.99 2.75
C GLY A 56 14.78 5.25 1.91
N GLY A 57 14.17 5.32 0.71
CA GLY A 57 14.29 6.47 -0.20
C GLY A 57 13.43 7.69 0.14
N ARG A 58 12.40 7.53 0.99
CA ARG A 58 11.50 8.64 1.38
C ARG A 58 12.08 9.63 2.39
N GLN A 59 13.18 9.30 3.06
CA GLN A 59 13.80 10.22 4.03
C GLN A 59 14.70 11.29 3.41
N GLN A 60 15.05 11.20 2.12
CA GLN A 60 16.04 12.10 1.51
C GLN A 60 15.45 13.28 0.73
N LYS A 61 14.12 13.34 0.50
CA LYS A 61 13.48 14.45 -0.24
C LYS A 61 13.00 15.64 0.61
N ASP A 62 13.00 15.52 1.93
CA ASP A 62 12.52 16.60 2.83
C ASP A 62 13.64 17.56 3.30
N LYS A 63 14.91 17.33 2.90
CA LYS A 63 16.06 18.12 3.40
C LYS A 63 16.68 19.10 2.40
N ASP A 64 16.12 19.19 1.19
CA ASP A 64 16.64 20.08 0.11
C ASP A 64 15.76 21.33 -0.10
N GLN A 65 14.79 21.58 0.78
CA GLN A 65 14.05 22.85 0.85
C GLN A 65 14.18 23.45 2.26
N SER A 66 15.34 23.99 2.58
CA SER A 66 15.54 24.95 3.68
C SER A 66 16.61 25.97 3.31
#